data_AF-A0A1F7JII4-F1
#
_entry.id   AF-A0A1F7JII4-F1
#
_cell.length_a   1.000
_cell.length_b   1.000
_cell.length_c   1.000
_cell.angle_alpha   90.00
_cell.angle_beta   90.00
_cell.angle_gamma   90.00
#
_symmetry.space_group_name_H-M   'P 1'
#
loop_
_entity.id
_entity.type
_entity.pdbx_description
1 polymer ?
#
loop_
_entity_poly.entity_id
_entity_poly.type
_entity_poly.pdbx_seq_one_letter_code
_entity_poly.pdbx_strand_id
1 'polypeptide(L)'
;MVNIARGIIFVKRQDIDFYIENSTEVINLVLPAEINRDLEIIDFKKLAEVIKTFVETNKISTFNAIMIVDNDLIFEKDLINLTEEKKEEEIKKFLDLVPFDSVESRITPIDKGIKVLAINNNYFLLLSRILEKNGINTNSILTKNELSQLFTNENQLNLTATSQFFKQFDNYNQLSFSLTTNFLPDMENHTPEKKDSQIDEKPKRSYLPYLLIVFVLLFSVLIFFLFLR
;
A
#
# COMPACT_ATOMS: atom_id res chain seq x y z
N MET A 1 -33.10 -12.19 -3.77
CA MET A 1 -31.78 -11.55 -3.61
C MET A 1 -30.78 -12.37 -4.39
N VAL A 2 -30.03 -11.76 -5.32
CA VAL A 2 -28.92 -12.42 -5.97
C VAL A 2 -27.81 -12.54 -4.92
N ASN A 3 -27.40 -13.77 -4.60
CA ASN A 3 -26.28 -13.98 -3.69
C ASN A 3 -25.00 -13.65 -4.46
N ILE A 4 -24.40 -12.49 -4.18
CA ILE A 4 -23.11 -12.09 -4.77
C ILE A 4 -22.04 -12.94 -4.09
N ALA A 5 -21.15 -13.54 -4.88
CA ALA A 5 -20.08 -14.38 -4.35
C ALA A 5 -19.19 -13.59 -3.36
N ARG A 6 -18.55 -14.31 -2.44
CA ARG A 6 -17.60 -13.73 -1.49
C ARG A 6 -16.18 -14.17 -1.84
N GLY A 7 -15.18 -13.41 -1.42
CA GLY A 7 -13.79 -13.75 -1.73
C GLY A 7 -12.77 -13.06 -0.84
N ILE A 8 -11.52 -13.45 -1.04
CA ILE A 8 -10.32 -12.87 -0.42
C ILE A 8 -9.43 -12.38 -1.55
N ILE A 9 -8.87 -11.18 -1.34
CA ILE A 9 -7.80 -10.64 -2.17
C ILE A 9 -6.59 -10.48 -1.26
N PHE A 10 -5.60 -11.35 -1.40
CA PHE A 10 -4.39 -11.28 -0.59
C PHE A 10 -3.30 -10.54 -1.37
N VAL A 11 -2.98 -9.33 -0.89
CA VAL A 11 -2.05 -8.40 -1.52
C VAL A 11 -0.68 -8.58 -0.89
N LYS A 12 0.30 -8.91 -1.72
CA LYS A 12 1.71 -9.04 -1.37
C LYS A 12 2.54 -8.01 -2.12
N ARG A 13 3.84 -7.96 -1.84
CA ARG A 13 4.76 -6.99 -2.45
C ARG A 13 4.82 -7.08 -3.98
N GLN A 14 4.76 -8.28 -4.56
CA GLN A 14 4.97 -8.50 -5.99
C GLN A 14 3.81 -9.19 -6.70
N ASP A 15 2.78 -9.59 -5.97
CA ASP A 15 1.66 -10.32 -6.52
C ASP A 15 0.39 -10.16 -5.67
N ILE A 16 -0.74 -10.52 -6.28
CA ILE A 16 -2.06 -10.48 -5.65
C ILE A 16 -2.72 -11.84 -5.87
N ASP A 17 -3.10 -12.50 -4.79
CA ASP A 17 -3.83 -13.75 -4.83
C ASP A 17 -5.33 -13.49 -4.72
N PHE A 18 -6.09 -14.11 -5.62
CA PHE A 18 -7.55 -14.07 -5.64
C PHE A 18 -8.10 -15.44 -5.24
N TYR A 19 -8.94 -15.45 -4.21
CA TYR A 19 -9.66 -16.64 -3.79
C TYR A 19 -11.15 -16.34 -3.68
N ILE A 20 -11.97 -17.07 -4.42
CA ILE A 20 -13.43 -16.92 -4.43
C ILE A 20 -14.01 -18.07 -3.59
N GLU A 21 -15.03 -17.78 -2.79
CA GLU A 21 -15.74 -18.75 -1.96
C GLU A 21 -16.20 -19.94 -2.83
N ASN A 22 -15.87 -21.16 -2.38
CA ASN A 22 -16.11 -22.43 -3.08
C ASN A 22 -15.23 -22.69 -4.32
N SER A 23 -14.26 -21.83 -4.63
CA SER A 23 -13.19 -22.16 -5.58
C SER A 23 -12.26 -23.22 -4.99
N THR A 24 -11.76 -24.12 -5.83
CA THR A 24 -10.69 -25.06 -5.47
C THR A 24 -9.30 -24.50 -5.71
N GLU A 25 -9.21 -23.34 -6.36
CA GLU A 25 -7.97 -22.74 -6.82
C GLU A 25 -7.83 -21.31 -6.33
N VAL A 26 -6.58 -20.93 -6.07
CA VAL A 26 -6.15 -19.55 -5.85
C VAL A 26 -5.53 -19.06 -7.15
N ILE A 27 -6.04 -17.95 -7.69
CA ILE A 27 -5.56 -17.38 -8.94
C ILE A 27 -4.60 -16.24 -8.60
N ASN A 28 -3.38 -16.28 -9.12
CA ASN A 28 -2.31 -15.34 -8.79
C ASN A 28 -2.09 -14.33 -9.93
N LEU A 29 -2.05 -13.06 -9.58
CA LEU A 29 -1.66 -11.96 -10.46
C LEU A 29 -0.27 -11.46 -10.05
N VAL A 30 0.74 -11.72 -10.88
CA VAL A 30 2.08 -11.14 -10.71
C VAL A 30 2.09 -9.69 -11.17
N LEU A 31 2.63 -8.80 -10.35
CA LEU A 31 2.80 -7.37 -10.63
C LEU A 31 4.25 -7.10 -11.07
N PRO A 32 4.48 -6.68 -12.33
CA PRO A 32 5.78 -6.23 -12.78
C PRO A 32 6.29 -5.01 -11.97
N ALA A 33 7.61 -4.93 -11.78
CA ALA A 33 8.26 -3.83 -11.06
C ALA A 33 8.05 -2.44 -11.70
N GLU A 34 7.65 -2.41 -12.97
CA GLU A 34 7.28 -1.18 -13.70
C GLU A 34 5.92 -0.62 -13.27
N ILE A 35 5.07 -1.47 -12.67
CA ILE A 35 3.72 -1.12 -12.21
C ILE A 35 3.73 -0.82 -10.71
N ASN A 36 4.43 -1.66 -9.94
CA ASN A 36 4.52 -1.56 -8.49
C ASN A 36 5.99 -1.65 -8.05
N ARG A 37 6.48 -0.64 -7.33
CA ARG A 37 7.82 -0.64 -6.74
C ARG A 37 7.79 0.13 -5.44
N ASP A 38 8.58 -0.32 -4.48
CA ASP A 38 8.77 0.38 -3.20
C ASP A 38 7.45 0.70 -2.47
N LEU A 39 6.46 -0.20 -2.59
CA LEU A 39 5.13 -0.09 -1.96
C LEU A 39 4.26 1.04 -2.55
N GLU A 40 4.56 1.46 -3.78
CA GLU A 40 3.84 2.47 -4.54
C GLU A 40 3.43 1.98 -5.93
N ILE A 41 2.28 2.47 -6.40
CA ILE A 41 1.83 2.26 -7.77
C ILE A 41 2.48 3.32 -8.65
N ILE A 42 3.44 2.90 -9.48
CA ILE A 42 4.16 3.80 -10.40
C ILE A 42 3.32 4.11 -11.63
N ASP A 43 2.64 3.10 -12.19
CA ASP A 43 1.81 3.24 -13.38
C ASP A 43 0.40 2.71 -13.13
N PHE A 44 -0.47 3.63 -12.71
CA PHE A 44 -1.87 3.36 -12.45
C PHE A 44 -2.62 2.80 -13.67
N LYS A 45 -2.34 3.32 -14.87
CA LYS A 45 -3.07 2.89 -16.06
C LYS A 45 -2.69 1.48 -16.44
N LYS A 46 -1.38 1.18 -16.39
CA LYS A 46 -0.87 -0.17 -16.64
C LYS A 46 -1.40 -1.14 -15.60
N LEU A 47 -1.49 -0.75 -14.32
CA LEU A 47 -2.14 -1.56 -13.29
C LEU A 47 -3.61 -1.85 -13.63
N ALA A 48 -4.36 -0.81 -14.03
CA ALA A 48 -5.78 -0.96 -14.39
C ALA A 48 -5.98 -1.88 -15.59
N GLU A 49 -5.14 -1.76 -16.62
CA GLU A 49 -5.16 -2.63 -17.80
C GLU A 49 -4.80 -4.08 -17.46
N VAL A 50 -3.77 -4.28 -16.63
CA VAL A 50 -3.34 -5.61 -16.18
C VAL A 50 -4.42 -6.28 -15.34
N ILE A 51 -5.03 -5.58 -14.39
CA ILE A 51 -6.13 -6.13 -13.58
C ILE A 51 -7.34 -6.45 -14.46
N LYS A 52 -7.73 -5.55 -15.37
CA LYS A 52 -8.83 -5.81 -16.30
C LYS A 52 -8.58 -7.06 -17.14
N THR A 53 -7.41 -7.15 -17.76
CA THR A 53 -7.01 -8.29 -18.60
C THR A 53 -7.00 -9.58 -17.78
N PHE A 54 -6.49 -9.54 -16.55
CA PHE A 54 -6.46 -10.67 -15.64
C PHE A 54 -7.86 -11.16 -15.26
N VAL A 55 -8.77 -10.24 -14.92
CA VAL A 55 -10.17 -10.53 -14.59
C VAL A 55 -10.89 -11.17 -15.78
N GLU A 56 -10.74 -10.58 -16.98
CA GLU A 56 -11.37 -11.09 -18.21
C GLU A 56 -10.82 -12.46 -18.60
N THR A 57 -9.51 -12.65 -18.56
CA THR A 57 -8.84 -13.91 -18.95
C THR A 57 -9.23 -15.06 -18.03
N ASN A 58 -9.27 -14.82 -16.72
CA ASN A 58 -9.64 -15.82 -15.73
C ASN A 58 -11.16 -15.92 -15.51
N LYS A 59 -11.96 -15.14 -16.25
CA LYS A 59 -13.43 -15.10 -16.16
C LYS A 59 -13.91 -14.90 -14.72
N ILE A 60 -13.23 -14.04 -13.99
CA ILE A 60 -13.56 -13.73 -12.59
C ILE A 60 -14.91 -13.01 -12.57
N SER A 61 -15.92 -13.66 -11.98
CA SER A 61 -17.25 -13.08 -11.79
C SER A 61 -17.24 -12.02 -10.70
N THR A 62 -18.22 -11.12 -10.69
CA THR A 62 -18.42 -10.12 -9.62
C THR A 62 -18.50 -10.77 -8.23
N PHE A 63 -17.77 -10.24 -7.25
CA PHE A 63 -17.78 -10.73 -5.87
C PHE A 63 -17.43 -9.63 -4.86
N ASN A 64 -17.85 -9.82 -3.61
CA ASN A 64 -17.46 -8.99 -2.48
C ASN A 64 -16.21 -9.59 -1.82
N ALA A 65 -15.20 -8.78 -1.59
CA ALA A 65 -13.89 -9.21 -1.13
C ALA A 65 -13.51 -8.57 0.20
N ILE A 66 -12.84 -9.35 1.03
CA ILE A 66 -11.95 -8.82 2.06
C ILE A 66 -10.54 -8.80 1.49
N MET A 67 -9.94 -7.63 1.48
CA MET A 67 -8.53 -7.47 1.15
C MET A 67 -7.70 -7.81 2.38
N ILE A 68 -6.74 -8.71 2.22
CA ILE A 68 -5.76 -9.05 3.26
C ILE A 68 -4.41 -8.54 2.80
N VAL A 69 -3.73 -7.83 3.67
CA VAL A 69 -2.46 -7.17 3.39
C VAL A 69 -1.35 -7.96 4.05
N ASP A 70 -0.33 -8.32 3.26
CA ASP A 70 0.87 -8.97 3.77
C ASP A 70 1.68 -8.03 4.69
N ASN A 71 2.44 -8.61 5.62
CA ASN A 71 3.23 -7.87 6.59
C ASN A 71 4.30 -7.00 5.92
N ASP A 72 4.79 -7.37 4.73
CA ASP A 72 5.78 -6.59 3.99
C ASP A 72 5.22 -5.25 3.46
N LEU A 73 3.90 -5.07 3.48
CA LEU A 73 3.22 -3.86 3.04
C LEU A 73 2.78 -2.96 4.22
N ILE A 74 3.10 -3.35 5.45
CA ILE A 74 2.64 -2.71 6.68
C ILE A 74 3.84 -2.23 7.49
N PHE A 75 3.81 -0.97 7.90
CA PHE A 75 4.71 -0.47 8.93
C PHE A 75 4.06 -0.68 10.29
N GLU A 76 4.81 -1.25 11.24
CA GLU A 76 4.31 -1.47 12.60
C GLU A 76 5.28 -0.98 13.68
N LYS A 77 4.71 -0.50 14.79
CA LYS A 77 5.46 -0.11 16.00
C LYS A 77 4.70 -0.51 17.25
N ASP A 78 5.37 -1.25 18.12
CA ASP A 78 4.88 -1.58 19.45
C ASP A 78 5.28 -0.49 20.45
N LEU A 79 4.30 0.02 21.19
CA LEU A 79 4.44 1.05 22.21
C LEU A 79 4.04 0.46 23.57
N ILE A 80 5.05 0.04 24.33
CA ILE A 80 4.88 -0.74 25.57
C ILE A 80 5.22 0.13 26.79
N ASN A 81 4.42 0.05 27.86
CA ASN A 81 4.68 0.70 29.15
C ASN A 81 4.87 2.23 29.09
N LEU A 82 4.21 2.91 28.16
CA LEU A 82 4.24 4.38 28.05
C LEU A 82 3.05 5.03 28.77
N THR A 83 3.24 6.25 29.25
CA THR A 83 2.14 7.13 29.69
C THR A 83 1.34 7.60 28.47
N GLU A 84 0.07 7.98 28.64
CA GLU A 84 -0.78 8.43 27.51
C GLU A 84 -0.15 9.57 26.70
N GLU A 85 0.40 10.58 27.37
CA GLU A 85 1.09 11.70 26.72
C GLU A 85 2.29 11.24 25.86
N LYS A 86 3.08 10.28 26.36
CA LYS A 86 4.19 9.70 25.60
C LYS A 86 3.72 8.80 24.46
N LYS A 87 2.56 8.15 24.60
CA LYS A 87 1.98 7.35 23.52
C LYS A 87 1.64 8.22 22.33
N GLU A 88 0.91 9.33 22.54
CA GLU A 88 0.52 10.23 21.46
C GLU A 88 1.73 10.80 20.71
N GLU A 89 2.77 11.21 21.46
CA GLU A 89 4.02 11.71 20.88
C GLU A 89 4.72 10.62 20.04
N GLU A 90 4.82 9.39 20.55
CA GLU A 90 5.50 8.29 19.86
C GLU A 90 4.72 7.75 18.65
N ILE A 91 3.38 7.83 18.68
CA ILE A 91 2.52 7.54 17.52
C ILE A 91 2.80 8.56 16.42
N LYS A 92 2.76 9.86 16.75
CA LYS A 92 3.01 10.91 15.77
C LYS A 92 4.39 10.79 15.14
N LYS A 93 5.44 10.63 15.96
CA LYS A 93 6.81 10.41 15.48
C LYS A 93 6.91 9.21 14.55
N PHE A 94 6.22 8.13 14.87
CA PHE A 94 6.20 6.94 14.02
C PHE A 94 5.55 7.23 12.67
N LEU A 95 4.37 7.83 12.66
CA LEU A 95 3.65 8.15 11.43
C LEU A 95 4.42 9.16 10.56
N ASP A 96 5.11 10.14 11.16
CA ASP A 96 5.97 11.11 10.46
C ASP A 96 7.19 10.46 9.78
N LEU A 97 7.57 9.25 10.19
CA LEU A 97 8.69 8.48 9.60
C LEU A 97 8.24 7.49 8.52
N VAL A 98 6.93 7.23 8.40
CA VAL A 98 6.41 6.34 7.37
C VAL A 98 6.61 7.03 6.00
N PRO A 99 7.30 6.39 5.04
CA PRO A 99 7.77 7.05 3.83
C PRO A 99 6.69 7.15 2.75
N PHE A 100 5.48 7.60 3.10
CA PHE A 100 4.37 7.79 2.16
C PHE A 100 3.74 9.16 2.32
N ASP A 101 3.32 9.76 1.19
CA ASP A 101 2.61 11.04 1.19
C ASP A 101 1.24 10.96 1.89
N SER A 102 0.59 9.79 1.83
CA SER A 102 -0.70 9.53 2.45
C SER A 102 -0.64 8.22 3.23
N VAL A 103 -0.77 8.32 4.55
CA VAL A 103 -0.70 7.20 5.48
C VAL A 103 -2.07 7.00 6.12
N GLU A 104 -2.59 5.78 6.05
CA GLU A 104 -3.73 5.35 6.85
C GLU A 104 -3.19 4.51 8.01
N SER A 105 -3.72 4.72 9.22
CA SER A 105 -3.18 4.07 10.42
C SER A 105 -4.27 3.49 11.31
N ARG A 106 -3.92 2.43 12.02
CA ARG A 106 -4.82 1.75 12.96
C ARG A 106 -4.07 1.40 14.23
N ILE A 107 -4.70 1.62 15.38
CA ILE A 107 -4.14 1.32 16.70
C ILE A 107 -4.87 0.11 17.27
N THR A 108 -4.11 -0.86 17.74
CA THR A 108 -4.63 -2.13 18.28
C THR A 108 -4.03 -2.38 19.66
N PRO A 109 -4.82 -2.76 20.68
CA PRO A 109 -4.28 -3.07 22.00
C PRO A 109 -3.44 -4.35 21.98
N ILE A 110 -2.36 -4.37 22.76
CA ILE A 110 -1.50 -5.55 23.01
C ILE A 110 -1.27 -5.69 24.52
N ASP A 111 -0.82 -6.87 24.99
CA ASP A 111 -0.74 -7.23 26.41
C ASP A 111 -0.20 -6.14 27.36
N LYS A 112 0.79 -5.36 26.91
CA LYS A 112 1.48 -4.34 27.71
C LYS A 112 1.51 -2.96 27.04
N GLY A 113 0.59 -2.70 26.12
CA GLY A 113 0.63 -1.45 25.37
C GLY A 113 -0.32 -1.40 24.17
N ILE A 114 0.14 -0.72 23.13
CA ILE A 114 -0.56 -0.64 21.84
C ILE A 114 0.40 -0.98 20.70
N LYS A 115 -0.13 -1.54 19.63
CA LYS A 115 0.53 -1.69 18.33
C LYS A 115 -0.08 -0.70 17.36
N VAL A 116 0.76 0.13 16.76
CA VAL A 116 0.37 1.07 15.70
C VAL A 116 0.72 0.43 14.37
N LEU A 117 -0.24 0.37 13.46
CA LEU A 117 -0.10 -0.14 12.10
C LEU A 117 -0.31 1.01 11.12
N ALA A 118 0.51 1.08 10.08
CA ALA A 118 0.43 2.12 9.06
C ALA A 118 0.60 1.51 7.67
N ILE A 119 -0.23 1.97 6.73
CA ILE A 119 -0.25 1.52 5.33
C ILE A 119 -0.24 2.72 4.38
N ASN A 120 0.21 2.49 3.14
CA ASN A 120 0.10 3.47 2.07
C ASN A 120 -1.37 3.62 1.64
N ASN A 121 -2.04 4.67 2.10
CA ASN A 121 -3.46 4.90 1.82
C ASN A 121 -3.72 5.04 0.31
N ASN A 122 -2.83 5.73 -0.41
CA ASN A 122 -2.97 5.94 -1.85
C ASN A 122 -2.90 4.61 -2.62
N TYR A 123 -1.97 3.73 -2.24
CA TYR A 123 -1.83 2.42 -2.84
C TYR A 123 -3.15 1.63 -2.76
N PHE A 124 -3.68 1.48 -1.55
CA PHE A 124 -4.86 0.64 -1.31
C PHE A 124 -6.14 1.27 -1.85
N LEU A 125 -6.28 2.59 -1.77
CA LEU A 125 -7.42 3.31 -2.34
C LEU A 125 -7.47 3.19 -3.87
N LEU A 126 -6.33 3.32 -4.56
CA LEU A 126 -6.26 3.14 -6.00
C LEU A 126 -6.54 1.70 -6.41
N LEU A 127 -5.96 0.72 -5.70
CA LEU A 127 -6.19 -0.70 -5.95
C LEU A 127 -7.68 -1.04 -5.79
N SER A 128 -8.32 -0.62 -4.70
CA SER A 128 -9.75 -0.81 -4.46
C SER A 128 -10.60 -0.23 -5.60
N ARG A 129 -10.32 1.00 -6.06
CA ARG A 129 -11.05 1.62 -7.18
C ARG A 129 -10.89 0.85 -8.49
N ILE A 130 -9.71 0.31 -8.78
CA ILE A 130 -9.49 -0.51 -9.97
C ILE A 130 -10.30 -1.81 -9.86
N LEU A 131 -10.25 -2.46 -8.70
CA LEU A 131 -10.99 -3.71 -8.45
C LEU A 131 -12.51 -3.49 -8.57
N GLU A 132 -13.04 -2.42 -8.00
CA GLU A 132 -14.46 -2.05 -8.08
C GLU A 132 -14.93 -1.83 -9.52
N LYS A 133 -14.12 -1.14 -10.34
CA LYS A 133 -14.40 -0.98 -11.78
C LYS A 133 -14.48 -2.31 -12.53
N ASN A 134 -13.87 -3.36 -12.01
CA ASN A 134 -13.90 -4.72 -12.54
C ASN A 134 -14.90 -5.63 -11.80
N GLY A 135 -15.83 -5.06 -11.02
CA GLY A 135 -16.89 -5.80 -10.34
C GLY A 135 -16.44 -6.50 -9.04
N ILE A 136 -15.33 -6.08 -8.45
CA ILE A 136 -14.80 -6.66 -7.22
C ILE A 136 -14.85 -5.61 -6.12
N ASN A 137 -15.80 -5.76 -5.17
CA ASN A 137 -16.00 -4.76 -4.12
C ASN A 137 -15.15 -5.10 -2.90
N THR A 138 -14.17 -4.26 -2.56
CA THR A 138 -13.31 -4.48 -1.39
C THR A 138 -13.81 -3.65 -0.21
N ASN A 139 -14.69 -4.24 0.60
CA ASN A 139 -15.34 -3.50 1.70
C ASN A 139 -14.47 -3.44 2.95
N SER A 140 -13.37 -4.20 2.99
CA SER A 140 -12.48 -4.26 4.15
C SER A 140 -11.05 -4.57 3.78
N ILE A 141 -10.14 -4.02 4.55
CA ILE A 141 -8.70 -4.24 4.50
C ILE A 141 -8.25 -4.70 5.88
N LEU A 142 -7.78 -5.93 5.96
CA LEU A 142 -7.23 -6.55 7.16
C LEU A 142 -5.76 -6.89 6.96
N THR A 143 -5.06 -7.08 8.07
CA THR A 143 -3.67 -7.54 8.03
C THR A 143 -3.60 -9.05 8.11
N LYS A 144 -2.58 -9.62 7.51
CA LYS A 144 -2.28 -11.05 7.60
C LYS A 144 -2.13 -11.51 9.05
N ASN A 145 -1.50 -10.70 9.91
CA ASN A 145 -1.32 -11.02 11.34
C ASN A 145 -2.65 -11.25 12.07
N GLU A 146 -3.69 -10.46 11.77
CA GLU A 146 -5.03 -10.62 12.34
C GLU A 146 -5.72 -11.92 11.89
N LEU A 147 -5.32 -12.43 10.72
CA LEU A 147 -5.89 -13.60 10.08
C LEU A 147 -4.86 -14.73 9.93
N SER A 148 -3.89 -14.82 10.83
CA SER A 148 -2.77 -15.77 10.75
C SER A 148 -3.22 -17.22 10.55
N GLN A 149 -4.36 -17.61 11.15
CA GLN A 149 -4.97 -18.94 10.97
C GLN A 149 -5.36 -19.28 9.51
N LEU A 150 -5.53 -18.27 8.65
CA LEU A 150 -5.86 -18.47 7.23
C LEU A 150 -4.66 -18.85 6.39
N PHE A 151 -3.45 -18.73 6.93
CA PHE A 151 -2.23 -18.92 6.17
C PHE A 151 -1.48 -20.16 6.65
N THR A 152 -1.03 -20.99 5.71
CA THR A 152 0.04 -21.97 5.95
C THR A 152 1.40 -21.30 5.74
N ASN A 153 2.49 -22.03 6.04
CA ASN A 153 3.90 -21.64 5.86
C ASN A 153 4.11 -20.35 5.07
N GLU A 154 4.22 -19.27 5.85
CA GLU A 154 4.50 -17.88 5.53
C GLU A 154 3.81 -17.16 4.38
N ASN A 155 3.04 -17.73 3.43
CA ASN A 155 2.36 -16.91 2.40
C ASN A 155 1.27 -17.59 1.56
N GLN A 156 0.74 -18.75 1.97
CA GLN A 156 -0.27 -19.48 1.19
C GLN A 156 -1.59 -19.58 1.95
N LEU A 157 -2.71 -19.33 1.27
CA LEU A 157 -4.04 -19.50 1.85
C LEU A 157 -4.33 -20.97 2.15
N ASN A 158 -4.70 -21.26 3.39
CA ASN A 158 -5.17 -22.56 3.83
C ASN A 158 -6.65 -22.72 3.49
N LEU A 159 -6.97 -23.41 2.39
CA LEU A 159 -8.35 -23.60 1.91
C LEU A 159 -9.31 -24.14 3.00
N THR A 160 -8.82 -24.98 3.90
CA THR A 160 -9.61 -25.50 5.03
C THR A 160 -9.97 -24.39 6.01
N ALA A 161 -9.01 -23.55 6.40
CA ALA A 161 -9.24 -22.41 7.29
C ALA A 161 -10.11 -21.33 6.62
N THR A 162 -9.96 -21.14 5.31
CA THR A 162 -10.77 -20.18 4.56
C THR A 162 -12.25 -20.54 4.53
N SER A 163 -12.60 -21.82 4.59
CA SER A 163 -14.00 -22.24 4.73
C SER A 163 -14.62 -21.79 6.07
N GLN A 164 -13.81 -21.72 7.13
CA GLN A 164 -14.25 -21.24 8.45
C GLN A 164 -14.34 -19.71 8.48
N PHE A 165 -13.41 -19.03 7.80
CA PHE A 165 -13.42 -17.57 7.63
C PHE A 165 -14.75 -17.05 7.07
N PHE A 166 -15.26 -17.66 6.00
CA PHE A 166 -16.49 -17.18 5.35
C PHE A 166 -17.74 -17.27 6.23
N LYS A 167 -17.72 -18.07 7.30
CA LYS A 167 -18.83 -18.10 8.28
C LYS A 167 -18.94 -16.80 9.08
N GLN A 168 -17.85 -16.03 9.17
CA GLN A 168 -17.78 -14.76 9.89
C GLN A 168 -17.47 -13.58 8.97
N PHE A 169 -17.63 -13.76 7.65
CA PHE A 169 -17.23 -12.79 6.63
C PHE A 169 -17.71 -11.37 6.93
N ASP A 170 -18.99 -11.20 7.29
CA ASP A 170 -19.59 -9.89 7.54
C ASP A 170 -19.10 -9.24 8.85
N ASN A 171 -18.58 -10.02 9.80
CA ASN A 171 -18.11 -9.53 11.10
C ASN A 171 -16.73 -8.87 10.99
N TYR A 172 -15.95 -9.20 9.96
CA TYR A 172 -14.59 -8.69 9.77
C TYR A 172 -14.54 -7.21 9.38
N ASN A 173 -15.67 -6.63 8.96
CA ASN A 173 -15.76 -5.21 8.60
C ASN A 173 -15.38 -4.27 9.76
N GLN A 174 -15.63 -4.68 11.01
CA GLN A 174 -15.34 -3.86 12.20
C GLN A 174 -13.84 -3.69 12.46
N LEU A 175 -13.01 -4.58 11.91
CA LEU A 175 -11.57 -4.57 12.11
C LEU A 175 -10.84 -3.89 10.95
N SER A 176 -11.54 -3.42 9.92
CA SER A 176 -10.91 -2.88 8.70
C SER A 176 -10.20 -1.54 8.91
N PHE A 177 -9.14 -1.30 8.13
CA PHE A 177 -8.70 0.07 7.85
C PHE A 177 -9.82 0.87 7.18
N SER A 178 -9.94 2.15 7.51
CA SER A 178 -10.89 3.07 6.89
C SER A 178 -10.15 3.90 5.84
N LEU A 179 -10.17 3.47 4.57
CA LEU A 179 -9.49 4.23 3.52
C LEU A 179 -10.07 5.65 3.41
N THR A 180 -9.24 6.65 3.68
CA THR A 180 -9.67 8.04 3.63
C THR A 180 -9.35 8.66 2.27
N THR A 181 -10.33 9.27 1.61
CA THR A 181 -10.15 9.93 0.30
C THR A 181 -9.52 11.32 0.44
N ASN A 182 -8.34 11.41 1.03
CA ASN A 182 -7.61 12.69 1.07
C ASN A 182 -6.82 12.83 -0.24
N PHE A 183 -7.36 13.62 -1.18
CA PHE A 183 -6.73 14.06 -2.43
C PHE A 183 -6.13 12.96 -3.31
N LEU A 184 -6.95 12.43 -4.22
CA LEU A 184 -6.42 11.76 -5.41
C LEU A 184 -6.39 12.75 -6.58
N PRO A 185 -5.34 12.76 -7.42
CA PRO A 185 -5.37 13.48 -8.67
C PRO A 185 -6.52 12.96 -9.55
N ASP A 186 -7.25 13.87 -10.18
CA ASP A 186 -8.45 13.56 -10.98
C ASP A 186 -8.19 12.43 -11.99
N MET A 187 -9.04 11.41 -11.95
CA MET A 187 -8.90 10.17 -12.73
C MET A 187 -9.41 10.26 -14.17
N GLU A 188 -9.62 11.46 -14.70
CA GLU A 188 -9.98 11.68 -16.11
C GLU A 188 -8.95 12.59 -16.78
N ASN A 189 -8.34 12.07 -17.85
CA ASN A 189 -7.42 12.74 -18.79
C ASN A 189 -5.95 12.82 -18.36
N HIS A 190 -5.28 11.67 -18.42
CA HIS A 190 -3.88 11.67 -18.86
C HIS A 190 -3.78 10.99 -20.23
N THR A 191 -4.07 11.73 -21.29
CA THR A 191 -3.32 11.50 -22.54
C THR A 191 -1.87 11.87 -22.25
N PRO A 192 -0.85 11.14 -22.71
CA PRO A 192 0.53 11.60 -22.61
C PRO A 192 0.66 12.82 -23.54
N GLU A 193 0.36 13.99 -23.00
CA GLU A 193 0.62 15.25 -23.68
C GLU A 193 2.15 15.38 -23.74
N LYS A 194 2.70 15.23 -24.95
CA LYS A 194 4.04 15.75 -25.26
C LYS A 194 4.03 17.22 -24.89
N LYS A 195 4.63 17.56 -23.75
CA LYS A 195 4.89 18.96 -23.40
C LYS A 195 6.08 19.42 -24.23
N ASP A 196 5.76 19.84 -25.46
CA ASP A 196 6.53 20.90 -26.11
C ASP A 196 6.53 22.12 -25.19
N SER A 197 7.66 22.80 -25.20
CA SER A 197 8.04 23.86 -24.28
C SER A 197 7.07 25.03 -24.31
N GLN A 198 6.57 25.41 -23.14
CA GLN A 198 6.39 26.81 -22.74
C GLN A 198 6.18 26.85 -21.21
N ILE A 199 7.27 27.18 -20.50
CA ILE A 199 7.28 27.42 -19.07
C ILE A 199 7.20 28.94 -18.90
N ASP A 200 6.10 29.43 -18.32
CA ASP A 200 6.14 30.70 -17.59
C ASP A 200 6.89 30.44 -16.28
N GLU A 201 8.20 30.70 -16.29
CA GLU A 201 9.08 30.49 -15.15
C GLU A 201 8.78 31.50 -14.03
N LYS A 202 8.19 31.04 -12.93
CA LYS A 202 8.53 31.61 -11.62
C LYS A 202 9.98 31.25 -11.33
N PRO A 203 10.86 32.20 -10.95
CA PRO A 203 12.28 31.93 -10.81
C PRO A 203 12.51 30.90 -9.70
N LYS A 204 12.81 29.67 -10.11
CA LYS A 204 13.33 28.62 -9.23
C LYS A 204 14.71 29.12 -8.78
N ARG A 205 14.80 29.61 -7.54
CA ARG A 205 16.08 29.99 -6.94
C ARG A 205 16.99 28.77 -6.99
N SER A 206 17.92 28.80 -7.93
CA SER A 206 18.90 27.73 -8.11
C SER A 206 19.88 27.82 -6.95
N TYR A 207 19.95 26.76 -6.15
CA TYR A 207 20.98 26.61 -5.11
C TYR A 207 22.33 26.16 -5.69
N LEU A 208 22.38 25.90 -7.00
CA LEU A 208 23.56 25.46 -7.74
C LEU A 208 24.80 26.37 -7.55
N PRO A 209 24.72 27.72 -7.60
CA PRO A 209 25.87 28.57 -7.30
C PRO A 209 26.37 28.42 -5.86
N TYR A 210 25.49 28.22 -4.88
CA TYR A 210 25.90 27.98 -3.49
C TYR A 210 26.58 26.62 -3.32
N LEU A 211 26.07 25.60 -4.02
CA LEU A 211 26.67 24.26 -4.04
C LEU A 211 28.10 24.29 -4.64
N LEU A 212 28.30 25.07 -5.71
CA LEU A 212 29.61 25.27 -6.34
C LEU A 212 30.61 25.94 -5.39
N ILE A 213 30.18 26.94 -4.62
CA ILE A 213 31.03 27.61 -3.64
C ILE A 213 31.47 26.64 -2.54
N VAL A 214 30.54 25.86 -2.00
CA VAL A 214 30.85 24.84 -0.96
C VAL A 214 31.79 23.77 -1.50
N PHE A 215 31.58 23.33 -2.76
CA PHE A 215 32.44 22.35 -3.41
C PHE A 215 33.89 22.85 -3.56
N VAL A 216 34.09 24.09 -4.03
CA VAL A 216 35.43 24.67 -4.18
C VAL A 216 36.13 24.83 -2.82
N LEU A 217 35.37 25.19 -1.78
CA LEU A 217 35.92 25.34 -0.43
C LEU A 217 36.38 24.00 0.14
N LEU A 218 35.57 22.95 0.02
CA LEU A 218 35.94 21.58 0.42
C LEU A 218 37.16 21.07 -0.36
N PHE A 219 37.20 21.33 -1.67
CA PHE A 219 38.31 20.92 -2.52
C PHE A 219 39.63 21.63 -2.15
N SER A 220 39.55 22.91 -1.78
CA SER A 220 40.71 23.68 -1.33
C SER A 220 41.26 23.17 0.00
N VAL A 221 40.39 22.79 0.94
CA VAL A 221 40.79 22.15 2.20
C VAL A 221 41.48 20.81 1.93
N LEU A 222 40.94 20.00 1.01
CA LEU A 222 41.55 18.73 0.63
C LEU A 222 42.96 18.90 0.04
N ILE A 223 43.14 19.87 -0.86
CA ILE A 223 44.46 20.20 -1.44
C ILE A 223 45.42 20.65 -0.34
N PHE A 224 44.98 21.49 0.60
CA PHE A 224 45.80 21.94 1.70
C PHE A 224 46.32 20.77 2.55
N PHE A 225 45.45 19.80 2.88
CA PHE A 225 45.87 18.59 3.60
C PHE A 225 46.83 17.69 2.81
N LEU A 226 46.74 17.67 1.49
CA LEU A 226 47.68 16.94 0.62
C LEU A 226 49.07 17.57 0.59
N PHE A 227 49.18 18.90 0.71
CA PHE A 227 50.45 19.62 0.72
C PHE A 227 51.07 19.79 2.12
N LEU A 228 50.31 19.56 3.18
CA LEU A 228 50.80 19.60 4.57
C LEU A 228 51.37 18.25 5.06
N ARG A 229 51.42 17.24 4.18
CA ARG A 229 52.02 15.92 4.42
C ARG A 229 53.38 15.83 3.74
#